data_AF-A0A2I8AH04-F1
#
_entry.id   AF-A0A2I8AH04-F1
#
_cell.length_a   1.000
_cell.length_b   1.000
_cell.length_c   1.000
_cell.angle_alpha   90.00
_cell.angle_beta   90.00
_cell.angle_gamma   90.00
#
_symmetry.space_group_name_H-M   'P 1'
#
loop_
_entity.id
_entity.type
_entity.pdbx_description
1 polymer ?
#
loop_
_entity_poly.entity_id
_entity_poly.type
_entity_poly.pdbx_seq_one_letter_code
_entity_poly.pdbx_strand_id
1 'polypeptide(L)'
;MQVRLAVQVAAKVEGIRTALNYSKLSDTVNLLLDAIKYQWNLNLAYQPQTGTFQLKVRLDERHIQWVSQYATERGINATSATNLLISEYLSGNSVNFSPQPAATVATDSNPIPQASKPETDIEKPKGQTLIRSLKL
;
A
#
# COMPACT_ATOMS: atom_id res chain seq x y z
N MET A 1 -10.03 5.85 11.57
CA MET A 1 -9.98 4.37 11.50
C MET A 1 -9.47 3.83 12.83
N GLN A 2 -10.04 2.73 13.34
CA GLN A 2 -9.49 2.00 14.49
C GLN A 2 -8.93 0.65 14.02
N VAL A 3 -7.76 0.29 14.53
CA VAL A 3 -7.09 -0.98 14.22
C VAL A 3 -6.85 -1.76 15.51
N ARG A 4 -6.96 -3.09 15.44
CA ARG A 4 -6.63 -3.96 16.56
C ARG A 4 -5.17 -4.40 16.43
N LEU A 5 -4.35 -4.11 17.43
CA LEU A 5 -2.99 -4.60 17.47
C LEU A 5 -2.96 -6.07 17.88
N ALA A 6 -2.12 -6.86 17.20
CA ALA A 6 -1.77 -8.21 17.60
C ALA A 6 -1.05 -8.16 18.94
N VAL A 7 -1.25 -9.16 19.79
CA VAL A 7 -0.75 -9.17 21.18
C VAL A 7 0.76 -8.89 21.26
N GLN A 8 1.55 -9.54 20.40
CA GLN A 8 3.00 -9.35 20.38
C GLN A 8 3.40 -7.93 19.95
N VAL A 9 2.69 -7.35 18.99
CA VAL A 9 2.93 -5.97 18.54
C VAL A 9 2.51 -5.00 19.64
N ALA A 10 1.33 -5.18 20.23
CA ALA A 10 0.82 -4.36 21.33
C ALA A 10 1.80 -4.33 22.51
N ALA A 11 2.32 -5.49 22.93
CA ALA A 11 3.30 -5.59 24.02
C ALA A 11 4.58 -4.78 23.73
N LYS A 12 5.11 -4.85 22.50
CA LYS A 12 6.29 -4.08 22.11
C LYS A 12 6.02 -2.59 22.07
N VAL A 13 4.91 -2.18 21.44
CA VAL A 13 4.51 -0.76 21.35
C VAL A 13 4.26 -0.18 22.74
N GLU A 14 3.69 -0.94 23.67
CA GLU A 14 3.48 -0.52 25.06
C GLU A 14 4.78 -0.32 25.84
N GLY A 15 5.78 -1.19 25.60
CA GLY A 15 7.13 -1.00 26.12
C GLY A 15 7.75 0.31 25.64
N ILE A 16 7.60 0.62 24.34
CA ILE A 16 8.08 1.87 23.74
C ILE A 16 7.33 3.08 24.30
N ARG A 17 6.00 3.00 24.41
CA ARG A 17 5.16 4.06 24.99
C ARG A 17 5.67 4.45 26.37
N THR A 18 5.96 3.45 27.20
CA THR A 18 6.47 3.63 28.56
C THR A 18 7.86 4.27 28.55
N ALA A 19 8.77 3.79 27.70
CA ALA A 19 10.12 4.34 27.58
C ALA A 19 10.14 5.81 27.11
N LEU A 20 9.19 6.19 26.24
CA LEU A 20 9.03 7.56 25.73
C LEU A 20 8.15 8.45 26.63
N ASN A 21 7.64 7.94 27.75
CA ASN A 21 6.70 8.64 28.64
C ASN A 21 5.43 9.17 27.93
N TYR A 22 4.94 8.45 26.93
CA TYR A 22 3.72 8.83 26.22
C TYR A 22 2.48 8.41 26.99
N SER A 23 1.51 9.32 27.13
CA SER A 23 0.25 9.05 27.82
C SER A 23 -0.64 8.07 27.06
N LYS A 24 -0.69 8.17 25.72
CA LYS A 24 -1.58 7.37 24.88
C LYS A 24 -0.81 6.42 23.99
N LEU A 25 -1.35 5.22 23.82
CA LEU A 25 -0.82 4.25 22.88
C LEU A 25 -0.96 4.70 21.42
N SER A 26 -2.02 5.44 21.09
CA SER A 26 -2.22 6.03 19.76
C SER A 26 -1.04 6.86 19.30
N ASP A 27 -0.48 7.65 20.21
CA ASP A 27 0.59 8.59 19.88
C ASP A 27 1.87 7.82 19.56
N THR A 28 2.09 6.69 20.25
CA THR A 28 3.22 5.79 19.97
C THR A 28 3.03 5.07 18.64
N VAL A 29 1.83 4.56 18.35
CA VAL A 29 1.55 3.92 17.06
C VAL A 29 1.73 4.90 15.91
N ASN A 30 1.19 6.12 16.04
CA ASN A 30 1.35 7.15 15.01
C ASN A 30 2.82 7.57 14.85
N LEU A 31 3.59 7.68 15.93
CA LEU A 31 5.04 7.94 15.85
C LEU A 31 5.77 6.82 15.10
N LEU A 32 5.45 5.56 15.37
CA LEU A 32 6.08 4.43 14.66
C LEU A 32 5.71 4.44 13.18
N LEU A 33 4.46 4.76 12.85
CA LEU A 33 4.00 4.90 11.47
C LEU A 33 4.70 6.08 10.75
N ASP A 34 4.90 7.21 11.44
CA ASP A 34 5.71 8.32 10.93
C ASP A 34 7.15 7.87 10.69
N ALA A 35 7.76 7.17 11.66
CA ALA A 35 9.13 6.68 11.53
C ALA A 35 9.30 5.73 10.34
N ILE A 36 8.32 4.85 10.09
CA ILE A 36 8.31 3.98 8.92
C ILE A 36 8.18 4.79 7.63
N LYS A 37 7.19 5.70 7.59
CA LYS A 37 6.88 6.50 6.38
C LYS A 37 8.05 7.41 5.98
N TYR A 38 8.74 7.99 6.95
CA TYR A 38 9.86 8.91 6.73
C TYR A 38 11.23 8.27 6.94
N GLN A 39 11.28 6.93 7.09
CA GLN A 39 12.50 6.15 7.26
C GLN A 39 13.40 6.66 8.41
N TRP A 40 12.78 7.10 9.51
CA TRP A 40 13.52 7.48 10.71
C TRP A 40 14.04 6.22 11.39
N ASN A 41 15.32 6.23 11.74
CA ASN A 41 15.90 5.18 12.57
C ASN A 41 15.81 5.60 14.04
N LEU A 42 14.68 5.28 14.68
CA LEU A 42 14.50 5.57 16.09
C LEU A 42 15.31 4.57 16.93
N ASN A 43 16.21 5.08 17.77
CA ASN A 43 16.89 4.25 18.78
C ASN A 43 15.92 3.99 19.94
N LEU A 44 15.08 2.97 19.77
CA LEU A 44 14.02 2.63 20.71
C LEU A 44 14.56 1.70 21.78
N ALA A 45 14.79 2.24 22.98
CA ALA A 45 14.90 1.41 24.17
C ALA A 45 13.53 0.76 24.41
N TYR A 46 13.47 -0.56 24.32
CA TYR A 46 12.26 -1.34 24.57
C TYR A 46 12.50 -2.25 25.77
N GLN A 47 11.58 -2.17 26.73
CA GLN A 47 11.46 -3.16 27.78
C GLN A 47 10.19 -3.98 27.50
N PRO A 48 10.30 -5.30 27.27
CA PRO A 48 9.13 -6.15 27.04
C PRO A 48 8.12 -6.01 28.17
N GLN A 49 6.94 -5.49 27.84
CA GLN A 49 5.80 -5.50 28.75
C GLN A 49 5.11 -6.86 28.61
N THR A 50 5.04 -7.63 29.70
CA THR A 50 4.26 -8.86 29.74
C THR A 50 2.79 -8.51 29.90
N GLY A 51 1.97 -8.82 28.88
CA GLY A 51 0.54 -8.61 28.95
C GLY A 51 -0.20 -9.07 27.70
N THR A 52 -1.36 -9.69 27.88
CA THR A 52 -2.25 -10.13 26.81
C THR A 52 -3.29 -9.06 26.48
N PHE A 53 -2.82 -7.94 25.92
CA PHE A 53 -3.73 -6.83 25.59
C PHE A 53 -4.03 -6.79 24.09
N GLN A 54 -5.24 -7.19 23.70
CA GLN A 54 -5.77 -6.87 22.38
C GLN A 54 -6.23 -5.41 22.36
N LEU A 55 -5.31 -4.50 22.06
CA LEU A 55 -5.57 -3.07 22.12
C LEU A 55 -6.13 -2.56 20.79
N LYS A 56 -7.21 -1.79 20.87
CA LYS A 56 -7.73 -1.02 19.74
C LYS A 56 -7.11 0.37 19.77
N VAL A 57 -6.50 0.76 18.67
CA VAL A 57 -5.81 2.04 18.55
C VAL A 57 -6.43 2.83 17.40
N ARG A 58 -6.67 4.12 17.62
CA ARG A 58 -7.12 5.04 16.57
C ARG A 58 -5.89 5.53 15.81
N LEU A 59 -5.93 5.41 14.48
CA LEU A 59 -4.92 6.00 13.61
C LEU A 59 -5.32 7.43 13.21
N ASP A 60 -4.31 8.30 13.09
CA ASP A 60 -4.49 9.65 12.55
C ASP A 60 -4.83 9.59 11.06
N GLU A 61 -5.61 10.57 10.59
CA GLU A 61 -6.09 10.65 9.20
C GLU A 61 -4.94 10.57 8.17
N ARG A 62 -3.81 11.21 8.47
CA ARG A 62 -2.57 11.17 7.66
C ARG A 62 -2.00 9.77 7.43
N HIS A 63 -2.26 8.84 8.35
CA HIS A 63 -1.83 7.44 8.24
C HIS A 63 -2.92 6.55 7.61
N ILE A 64 -4.20 6.91 7.76
CA ILE A 64 -5.32 6.08 7.27
C ILE A 64 -5.20 5.83 5.78
N GLN A 65 -5.03 6.88 4.97
CA GLN A 65 -4.96 6.74 3.51
C GLN A 65 -3.74 5.91 3.11
N TRP A 66 -2.58 6.20 3.68
CA TRP A 66 -1.33 5.51 3.38
C TRP A 66 -1.39 4.02 3.74
N VAL A 67 -1.83 3.69 4.96
CA VAL A 67 -1.99 2.30 5.40
C VAL A 67 -3.03 1.57 4.55
N SER A 68 -4.11 2.25 4.16
CA SER A 68 -5.15 1.64 3.31
C SER A 68 -4.61 1.33 1.92
N GLN A 69 -3.83 2.24 1.33
CA GLN A 69 -3.18 2.00 0.04
C GLN A 69 -2.21 0.81 0.12
N TYR A 70 -1.33 0.79 1.14
CA TYR A 70 -0.42 -0.33 1.37
C TYR A 70 -1.16 -1.66 1.54
N ALA A 71 -2.30 -1.64 2.24
CA ALA A 71 -3.13 -2.82 2.45
C ALA A 71 -3.72 -3.32 1.12
N THR A 72 -4.25 -2.41 0.29
CA THR A 72 -4.79 -2.72 -1.04
C THR A 72 -3.73 -3.32 -1.96
N GLU A 73 -2.54 -2.72 -2.02
CA GLU A 73 -1.44 -3.20 -2.88
C GLU A 73 -0.99 -4.61 -2.51
N ARG A 74 -1.08 -4.99 -1.23
CA ARG A 74 -0.73 -6.34 -0.75
C ARG A 74 -1.92 -7.29 -0.62
N GLY A 75 -3.13 -6.86 -0.98
CA GLY A 75 -4.33 -7.69 -0.85
C GLY A 75 -4.68 -8.07 0.60
N ILE A 76 -4.28 -7.26 1.58
CA ILE A 76 -4.55 -7.48 3.00
C ILE A 76 -5.48 -6.40 3.56
N ASN A 77 -6.03 -6.61 4.76
CA ASN A 77 -6.81 -5.57 5.43
C ASN A 77 -5.91 -4.56 6.17
N ALA A 78 -6.43 -3.35 6.41
CA ALA A 78 -5.69 -2.26 7.06
C ALA A 78 -5.16 -2.60 8.46
N THR A 79 -5.86 -3.48 9.19
CA THR A 79 -5.39 -3.94 10.51
C THR A 79 -4.15 -4.82 10.37
N SER A 80 -4.16 -5.75 9.41
CA SER A 80 -3.03 -6.65 9.13
C SER A 80 -1.86 -5.85 8.58
N ALA A 81 -2.11 -4.89 7.69
CA ALA A 81 -1.11 -3.95 7.19
C ALA A 81 -0.44 -3.17 8.32
N THR A 82 -1.23 -2.59 9.25
CA THR A 82 -0.67 -1.84 10.38
C THR A 82 0.20 -2.73 11.27
N ASN A 83 -0.27 -3.93 11.60
CA ASN A 83 0.50 -4.86 12.42
C ASN A 83 1.78 -5.32 11.71
N LEU A 84 1.71 -5.59 10.40
CA LEU A 84 2.84 -6.00 9.59
C LEU A 84 3.90 -4.88 9.58
N LEU A 85 3.52 -3.67 9.19
CA LEU A 85 4.42 -2.51 9.10
C LEU A 85 5.16 -2.27 10.43
N ILE A 86 4.43 -2.26 11.55
CA ILE A 86 5.03 -2.06 12.87
C ILE A 86 5.92 -3.25 13.25
N SER A 87 5.49 -4.47 12.96
CA SER A 87 6.27 -5.67 13.29
C SER A 87 7.61 -5.72 12.54
N GLU A 88 7.62 -5.37 11.25
CA GLU A 88 8.80 -5.33 10.39
C GLU A 88 9.78 -4.24 10.87
N TYR A 89 9.26 -3.05 11.15
CA TYR A 89 10.07 -1.96 11.70
C TYR A 89 10.74 -2.34 13.02
N LEU A 90 9.99 -2.95 13.93
CA LEU A 90 10.50 -3.38 15.23
C LEU A 90 11.35 -4.66 15.19
N SER A 91 11.36 -5.39 14.07
CA SER A 91 12.27 -6.52 13.85
C SER A 91 13.55 -6.11 13.13
N GLY A 92 13.68 -4.84 12.71
CA GLY A 92 14.81 -4.35 11.91
C GLY A 92 14.69 -4.68 10.42
N ASN A 93 13.53 -5.16 9.95
CA ASN A 93 13.28 -5.38 8.53
C ASN A 93 12.82 -4.06 7.91
N SER A 94 13.71 -3.34 7.23
CA SER A 94 13.35 -2.11 6.52
C SER A 94 12.43 -2.42 5.35
N VAL A 95 11.19 -1.93 5.40
CA VAL A 95 10.23 -2.06 4.30
C VAL A 95 10.58 -1.01 3.24
N ASN A 96 11.30 -1.42 2.20
CA ASN A 96 11.45 -0.59 1.00
C ASN A 96 10.12 -0.54 0.26
N PHE A 97 9.34 0.50 0.52
CA PHE A 97 8.15 0.81 -0.26
C PHE A 97 8.55 1.73 -1.41
N SER A 98 8.53 1.22 -2.64
CA SER A 98 8.52 2.08 -3.81
C SER A 98 7.07 2.43 -4.11
N PRO A 99 6.61 3.68 -3.90
CA PRO A 99 5.27 4.08 -4.32
C PRO A 99 5.18 3.88 -5.83
N GLN A 100 4.40 2.90 -6.26
CA GLN A 100 4.14 2.71 -7.68
C GLN A 100 3.23 3.87 -8.12
N PRO A 101 3.60 4.65 -9.13
CA PRO A 101 2.79 5.77 -9.58
C PRO A 101 1.40 5.25 -9.96
N ALA A 102 0.37 6.01 -9.56
CA ALA A 102 -1.03 5.65 -9.75
C ALA A 102 -1.27 5.17 -11.19
N ALA A 103 -1.75 3.94 -11.34
CA ALA A 103 -2.17 3.43 -12.64
C ALA A 103 -3.26 4.38 -13.18
N THR A 104 -2.94 5.08 -14.26
CA THR A 104 -3.89 5.92 -14.98
C THR A 104 -5.05 5.03 -15.41
N VAL A 105 -6.21 5.23 -14.79
CA VAL A 105 -7.42 4.50 -15.14
C VAL A 105 -7.81 4.94 -16.54
N ALA A 106 -7.54 4.10 -17.55
CA ALA A 106 -8.08 4.29 -18.88
C ALA A 106 -9.60 4.17 -18.78
N THR A 107 -10.28 5.31 -18.81
CA THR A 107 -11.70 5.38 -19.10
C THR A 107 -11.83 5.20 -20.60
N ASP A 108 -12.32 4.05 -21.06
CA ASP A 108 -13.08 4.04 -22.31
C ASP A 108 -13.98 2.81 -22.43
N SER A 109 -15.28 3.07 -22.18
CA SER A 109 -16.35 2.86 -23.14
C SER A 109 -16.42 1.49 -23.84
N ASN A 110 -17.26 0.61 -23.31
CA ASN A 110 -17.87 -0.50 -24.06
C ASN A 110 -18.49 0.02 -25.38
N PRO A 111 -18.30 -0.71 -26.48
CA PRO A 111 -19.47 -1.34 -27.09
C PRO A 111 -19.22 -2.78 -27.53
N ILE A 112 -20.24 -3.60 -27.29
CA ILE A 112 -20.41 -5.00 -27.74
C ILE A 112 -20.24 -5.10 -29.27
N PRO A 113 -19.60 -6.17 -29.78
CA PRO A 113 -20.05 -6.74 -31.06
C PRO A 113 -20.39 -8.24 -30.98
N GLN A 114 -21.52 -8.57 -31.60
CA GLN A 114 -22.05 -9.92 -31.83
C GLN A 114 -21.16 -10.77 -32.75
N ALA A 115 -21.39 -12.08 -32.65
CA ALA A 115 -20.70 -13.19 -33.30
C ALA A 115 -20.74 -13.21 -34.85
N SER A 116 -19.70 -13.77 -35.49
CA SER A 116 -19.73 -14.94 -36.41
C SER A 116 -18.42 -15.07 -37.22
N LYS A 117 -17.95 -16.30 -37.44
CA LYS A 117 -16.89 -16.77 -38.38
C LYS A 117 -17.58 -17.63 -39.48
N PRO A 118 -16.93 -18.15 -40.57
CA PRO A 118 -15.67 -17.81 -41.29
C PRO A 118 -15.81 -17.86 -42.86
N GLU A 119 -14.66 -17.85 -43.58
CA GLU A 119 -14.41 -18.08 -45.04
C GLU A 119 -14.79 -16.94 -46.01
N THR A 120 -13.99 -16.52 -47.00
CA THR A 120 -13.21 -17.29 -48.01
C THR A 120 -11.98 -16.51 -48.55
N ASP A 121 -11.09 -17.29 -49.17
CA ASP A 121 -9.87 -17.03 -49.95
C ASP A 121 -9.99 -15.99 -51.10
N ILE A 122 -8.84 -15.59 -51.67
CA ILE A 122 -8.56 -15.13 -53.07
C ILE A 122 -7.59 -13.91 -53.16
N GLU A 123 -6.35 -14.24 -53.57
CA GLU A 123 -5.44 -13.58 -54.54
C GLU A 123 -5.00 -12.09 -54.41
N LYS A 124 -3.68 -11.94 -54.17
CA LYS A 124 -2.77 -10.94 -54.80
C LYS A 124 -2.82 -11.09 -56.35
N PRO A 125 -2.33 -10.17 -57.21
CA PRO A 125 -1.54 -8.95 -56.97
C PRO A 125 -1.91 -7.75 -57.87
N LYS A 126 -1.27 -6.58 -57.64
CA LYS A 126 -0.65 -5.70 -58.66
C LYS A 126 -0.18 -4.40 -58.00
N GLY A 127 1.09 -4.07 -58.21
CA GLY A 127 1.67 -2.81 -57.75
C GLY A 127 1.23 -1.61 -58.58
N GLN A 128 1.35 -0.43 -57.98
CA GLN A 128 1.73 0.86 -58.59
C GLN A 128 1.73 1.89 -57.44
N THR A 129 2.92 2.32 -57.02
CA THR A 129 3.56 3.59 -57.44
C THR A 129 3.18 4.73 -56.49
N LEU A 130 4.15 5.12 -55.65
CA LEU A 130 4.20 6.45 -55.04
C LEU A 130 4.09 7.51 -56.14
N ILE A 131 3.33 8.59 -55.93
CA ILE A 131 3.76 9.98 -56.15
C ILE A 131 2.60 10.96 -55.87
N ARG A 132 2.91 11.90 -54.96
CA ARG A 132 2.48 13.31 -54.84
C ARG A 132 1.00 13.69 -55.05
N SER A 133 0.44 14.24 -53.97
CA SER A 133 -0.34 15.47 -54.02
C SER A 133 0.01 16.36 -52.81
N LEU A 134 1.12 17.08 -52.95
CA LEU A 134 1.44 18.26 -52.14
C LEU A 134 0.86 19.49 -52.85
N LYS A 135 -0.27 19.95 -52.29
CA LYS A 135 -0.76 21.32 -52.15
C LYS A 135 0.11 22.44 -52.77
N LEU A 136 -0.40 23.10 -53.82
CA LEU A 136 -0.60 24.56 -53.97
C LEU A 136 -1.16 24.87 -55.36
#